data_AF-A0A1H1M266-F1
#
_entry.id   AF-A0A1H1M266-F1
#
_cell.length_a   1.000
_cell.length_b   1.000
_cell.length_c   1.000
_cell.angle_alpha   90.00
_cell.angle_beta   90.00
_cell.angle_gamma   90.00
#
_symmetry.space_group_name_H-M   'P 1'
#
loop_
_entity.id
_entity.type
_entity.pdbx_description
1 polymer ?
#
loop_
_entity_poly.entity_id
_entity_poly.type
_entity_poly.pdbx_seq_one_letter_code
_entity_poly.pdbx_strand_id
1 'polypeptide(L)' 'MKIVGVIVAIWLLIGVVAVAQRGYFAGSDQSCAKAGTIAVTVVAGPLNYVGANPKVKCELPQPSS' A
#
# COMPACT_ATOMS: atom_id res chain seq x y z
N MET A 1 22.50 -13.06 1.12
CA MET A 1 21.18 -13.64 1.52
C MET A 1 20.61 -13.03 2.80
N LYS A 2 21.30 -13.02 3.95
CA LYS A 2 20.73 -12.54 5.23
C LYS A 2 20.34 -11.05 5.26
N ILE A 3 21.15 -10.19 4.64
CA ILE A 3 20.95 -8.73 4.63
C ILE A 3 19.70 -8.33 3.83
N VAL A 4 19.51 -8.91 2.64
CA VAL A 4 18.33 -8.63 1.80
C VAL A 4 17.04 -9.03 2.54
N GLY A 5 17.05 -10.17 3.22
CA GLY A 5 15.91 -10.60 4.04
C GLY A 5 15.57 -9.61 5.16
N VAL A 6 16.57 -9.08 5.85
CA VAL A 6 16.38 -8.04 6.88
C VAL A 6 15.80 -6.75 6.29
N ILE A 7 16.30 -6.32 5.14
CA ILE A 7 15.78 -5.12 4.45
C ILE A 7 14.31 -5.31 4.08
N VAL A 8 13.94 -6.47 3.50
CA VAL A 8 12.56 -6.78 3.14
C VAL A 8 11.66 -6.87 4.37
N ALA A 9 12.16 -7.44 5.48
CA ALA A 9 11.39 -7.50 6.72
C ALA A 9 11.09 -6.09 7.28
N ILE A 10 12.09 -5.20 7.31
CA ILE A 10 11.90 -3.80 7.73
C ILE A 10 10.92 -3.09 6.79
N TRP A 11 11.05 -3.32 5.48
CA TRP A 11 10.14 -2.77 4.47
C TRP A 11 8.69 -3.17 4.73
N LEU A 12 8.42 -4.45 4.97
CA LEU A 12 7.08 -4.96 5.26
C LEU A 12 6.52 -4.40 6.57
N LEU A 13 7.36 -4.24 7.61
CA LEU A 13 6.94 -3.62 8.87
C LEU A 13 6.50 -2.17 8.67
N ILE A 14 7.26 -1.38 7.89
CA ILE A 14 6.87 -0.01 7.52
C ILE A 14 5.55 -0.02 6.75
N GLY A 15 5.35 -0.99 5.86
CA GLY A 15 4.11 -1.18 5.11
C GLY A 15 2.90 -1.43 6.00
N VAL A 16 3.03 -2.31 7.00
CA VAL A 16 1.96 -2.59 7.99
C VAL A 16 1.62 -1.34 8.79
N VAL A 17 2.64 -0.58 9.22
CA VAL A 17 2.43 0.71 9.91
C VAL A 17 1.67 1.68 9.00
N ALA A 18 1.99 1.75 7.70
CA ALA A 18 1.27 2.60 6.76
C ALA A 18 -0.22 2.23 6.62
N VAL A 19 -0.54 0.93 6.59
CA VAL A 19 -1.93 0.45 6.58
C VAL A 19 -2.67 0.86 7.86
N ALA A 20 -2.00 0.74 9.01
CA ALA A 20 -2.57 1.11 10.30
C ALA A 20 -2.84 2.62 10.39
N GLN A 21 -1.89 3.46 9.98
CA GLN A 21 -2.06 4.93 9.94
C GLN A 21 -3.22 5.36 9.04
N ARG A 22 -3.46 4.62 7.96
CA ARG A 22 -4.56 4.90 7.02
C ARG A 22 -5.92 4.37 7.46
N GLY A 23 -5.97 3.71 8.62
CA GLY A 23 -7.20 3.17 9.20
C GLY A 23 -7.76 1.97 8.44
N TYR A 24 -7.01 1.35 7.52
CA TYR A 24 -7.51 0.27 6.67
C TYR A 24 -7.77 -1.04 7.43
N PHE A 25 -7.28 -1.18 8.66
CA PHE A 25 -7.66 -2.28 9.54
C PHE A 25 -9.03 -2.09 10.22
N ALA A 26 -9.58 -0.87 10.21
CA ALA A 26 -10.90 -0.59 10.79
C ALA A 26 -12.03 -0.96 9.83
N GLY A 27 -13.24 -1.17 10.37
CA GLY A 27 -14.46 -1.49 9.62
C GLY A 27 -14.65 -2.98 9.31
N SER A 28 -15.90 -3.44 9.36
CA SER A 28 -16.31 -4.85 9.22
C SER A 28 -16.40 -5.35 7.78
N ASP A 29 -16.19 -4.49 6.78
CA ASP A 29 -16.29 -4.88 5.38
C ASP A 29 -15.08 -5.70 4.93
N GLN A 30 -15.20 -7.03 4.99
CA GLN A 30 -14.22 -7.94 4.39
C GLN A 30 -14.54 -8.13 2.90
N SER A 31 -13.93 -7.31 2.05
CA SER A 31 -14.07 -7.41 0.59
C SER A 31 -12.71 -7.65 -0.09
N CYS A 32 -12.74 -8.27 -1.28
CA CYS A 32 -11.53 -8.43 -2.12
C CYS A 32 -10.87 -7.07 -2.42
N ALA A 33 -11.67 -6.03 -2.60
CA ALA A 33 -11.18 -4.67 -2.79
C ALA A 33 -10.37 -4.19 -1.58
N LYS A 34 -10.91 -4.33 -0.36
CA LYS A 34 -10.22 -3.93 0.87
C LYS A 34 -8.94 -4.74 1.09
N ALA A 35 -9.00 -6.05 0.89
CA ALA A 35 -7.82 -6.92 0.99
C ALA A 35 -6.73 -6.51 -0.03
N GLY A 36 -7.13 -6.23 -1.27
CA GLY A 36 -6.24 -5.72 -2.32
C GLY A 36 -5.62 -4.37 -1.95
N THR A 37 -6.41 -3.44 -1.42
CA THR A 37 -5.92 -2.13 -0.95
C THR A 37 -4.89 -2.29 0.16
N ILE A 38 -5.15 -3.17 1.15
CA ILE A 38 -4.21 -3.45 2.23
C ILE A 38 -2.91 -4.03 1.65
N ALA A 39 -3.00 -5.07 0.81
CA ALA A 39 -1.82 -5.71 0.22
C ALA A 39 -0.96 -4.73 -0.59
N VAL A 40 -1.58 -3.95 -1.47
CA VAL A 40 -0.88 -2.91 -2.26
C VAL A 40 -0.26 -1.87 -1.33
N THR A 41 -0.96 -1.46 -0.28
CA THR A 41 -0.43 -0.46 0.66
C THR A 41 0.77 -1.00 1.46
N VAL A 42 0.80 -2.28 1.83
CA VAL A 42 1.99 -2.86 2.51
C VAL A 42 3.20 -2.88 1.59
N VAL A 43 3.03 -3.24 0.31
CA VAL A 43 4.15 -3.36 -0.64
C VAL A 43 4.59 -1.99 -1.16
N ALA A 44 3.63 -1.15 -1.56
CA ALA A 44 3.85 0.13 -2.22
C ALA A 44 3.92 1.32 -1.25
N GLY A 45 3.36 1.20 -0.04
CA GLY A 45 3.37 2.27 0.96
C GLY A 45 4.78 2.73 1.36
N PRO A 46 5.74 1.83 1.61
CA PRO A 46 7.10 2.24 1.95
C PRO A 46 7.83 2.99 0.84
N LEU A 47 7.44 2.83 -0.44
CA LEU A 47 8.00 3.62 -1.54
C LEU A 47 7.82 5.13 -1.32
N ASN A 48 6.72 5.55 -0.68
CA ASN A 48 6.46 6.97 -0.38
C ASN A 48 7.51 7.54 0.59
N TYR A 49 7.99 6.72 1.54
CA TYR A 49 8.98 7.13 2.55
C TYR A 49 10.40 7.21 2.00
N VAL A 50 10.69 6.50 0.91
CA VAL A 50 11.98 6.59 0.20
C VAL A 50 11.94 7.60 -0.95
N GLY A 51 10.89 8.42 -1.04
CA GLY A 51 10.76 9.49 -2.03
C GLY A 51 10.46 9.01 -3.45
N ALA A 52 10.18 7.71 -3.64
CA ALA A 52 9.65 7.22 -4.89
C ALA A 52 8.21 7.76 -5.02
N ASN A 53 7.94 8.48 -6.11
CA ASN A 53 6.62 9.06 -6.41
C ASN A 53 5.93 8.19 -7.48
N PRO A 54 5.37 7.02 -7.11
CA PRO A 54 4.73 6.15 -8.09
C PRO A 54 3.45 6.80 -8.60
N LYS A 55 3.48 7.24 -9.86
CA LYS A 55 2.29 7.73 -10.57
C LYS A 55 1.67 6.58 -11.34
N VAL A 56 0.43 6.26 -11.03
CA VAL A 56 -0.40 5.37 -11.84
C VAL A 56 -1.11 6.20 -12.91
N LYS A 57 -0.95 5.82 -14.17
CA LYS A 57 -1.79 6.34 -15.26
C LYS A 57 -3.14 5.63 -15.16
N CYS A 58 -4.15 6.34 -14.67
CA CYS A 58 -5.54 5.91 -14.76
C CYS A 58 -6.21 6.71 -15.87
N GLU A 59 -6.71 6.02 -16.90
CA GLU A 59 -7.70 6.62 -17.81
C GLU A 59 -9.04 6.66 -17.08
N LEU A 60 -9.37 7.84 -16.55
CA LEU A 60 -10.68 8.08 -15.96
C LEU A 60 -11.67 8.34 -17.10
N PRO A 61 -12.86 7.69 -17.11
CA PRO A 61 -13.90 8.04 -18.06
C PRO A 61 -14.27 9.52 -17.87
N GLN A 62 -14.43 10.24 -18.97
CA GLN A 62 -14.82 11.65 -18.93
C GLN A 62 -16.23 11.75 -18.35
N PRO A 63 -16.47 12.64 -17.36
CA PRO A 63 -17.80 12.78 -16.79
C PRO A 63 -18.78 13.15 -17.91
N SER A 64 -19.86 12.38 -18.01
CA SER A 64 -20.95 12.71 -18.92
C SER A 64 -21.65 13.95 -18.37
N SER A 65 -21.58 15.05 -19.12
CA SER A 65 -22.29 16.31 -18.88
C SER A 65 -23.79 16.16 -19.09
#